data_AF-A0A519ZXQ3-F1
#
_entry.id   AF-A0A519ZXQ3-F1
#
_cell.length_a   1.000
_cell.length_b   1.000
_cell.length_c   1.000
_cell.angle_alpha   90.00
_cell.angle_beta   90.00
_cell.angle_gamma   90.00
#
_symmetry.space_group_name_H-M   'P 1'
#
loop_
_entity.id
_entity.type
_entity.pdbx_description
1 polymer ?
#
loop_
_entity_poly.entity_id
_entity_poly.type
_entity_poly.pdbx_seq_one_letter_code
_entity_poly.pdbx_strand_id
1 'polypeptide(L)'
;MRIDIKRRFWNLFTALLLVVAQYPFISVCLAQTTQQPNVLKLDQILEQMELNYPQLQQYDYSKQAAKARVSGARSWMPPTATFGLSRIPYNPKMIDMPLMQNQSGLMIAVEQMIPNP
;
A
#
# COMPACT_ATOMS: atom_id res chain seq x y z
N MET A 1 -70.71 9.52 21.02
CA MET A 1 -70.50 8.44 20.02
C MET A 1 -69.82 8.89 18.70
N ARG A 2 -69.80 10.19 18.32
CA ARG A 2 -69.23 10.67 17.04
C ARG A 2 -67.69 10.79 17.00
N ILE A 3 -67.04 10.81 18.15
CA ILE A 3 -65.59 11.08 18.29
C ILE A 3 -64.76 9.79 18.08
N ASP A 4 -65.28 8.63 18.49
CA ASP A 4 -64.61 7.34 18.30
C ASP A 4 -64.51 6.92 16.83
N ILE A 5 -65.51 7.25 16.02
CA ILE A 5 -65.50 6.95 14.58
C ILE A 5 -64.41 7.73 13.84
N LYS A 6 -64.17 9.00 14.19
CA LYS A 6 -63.10 9.79 13.57
C LYS A 6 -61.72 9.28 13.95
N ARG A 7 -61.52 8.90 15.22
CA ARG A 7 -60.24 8.34 15.70
C ARG A 7 -59.96 6.98 15.08
N ARG A 8 -60.98 6.13 15.00
CA ARG A 8 -60.88 4.79 14.38
C ARG A 8 -60.67 4.87 12.86
N PHE A 9 -61.28 5.86 12.19
CA PHE A 9 -61.03 6.13 10.78
C PHE A 9 -59.58 6.60 10.53
N TRP A 10 -59.07 7.51 11.36
CA TRP A 10 -57.70 8.01 11.22
C TRP A 10 -56.66 6.91 11.46
N ASN A 11 -56.89 6.03 12.44
CA ASN A 11 -56.00 4.89 12.71
C ASN A 11 -56.01 3.85 11.58
N LEU A 12 -57.14 3.63 10.92
CA LEU A 12 -57.22 2.73 9.77
C LEU A 12 -56.55 3.35 8.52
N PHE A 13 -56.67 4.66 8.36
CA PHE A 13 -56.02 5.39 7.26
C PHE A 13 -54.49 5.40 7.40
N THR A 14 -53.96 5.61 8.61
CA THR A 14 -52.52 5.54 8.86
C THR A 14 -51.97 4.12 8.72
N ALA A 15 -52.72 3.10 9.16
CA ALA A 15 -52.34 1.70 8.96
C ALA A 15 -52.26 1.32 7.46
N LEU A 16 -53.22 1.80 6.65
CA LEU A 16 -53.23 1.54 5.20
C LEU A 16 -52.06 2.24 4.49
N LEU A 17 -51.71 3.47 4.89
CA LEU A 17 -50.56 4.21 4.34
C LEU A 17 -49.23 3.50 4.64
N LEU A 18 -49.06 2.98 5.87
CA LEU A 18 -47.86 2.23 6.26
C LEU A 18 -47.70 0.92 5.48
N VAL A 19 -48.79 0.21 5.22
CA VAL A 19 -48.77 -1.03 4.43
C VAL A 19 -48.41 -0.74 2.97
N VAL A 20 -48.97 0.31 2.37
CA VAL A 20 -48.64 0.73 0.98
C VAL A 20 -47.17 1.14 0.84
N ALA A 21 -46.60 1.78 1.87
CA ALA A 21 -45.20 2.21 1.86
C ALA A 21 -44.17 1.06 1.87
N GLN A 22 -44.57 -0.17 2.25
CA GLN A 22 -43.67 -1.33 2.34
C GLN A 22 -43.59 -2.16 1.04
N TYR A 23 -44.56 -2.03 0.13
CA TYR A 23 -44.56 -2.74 -1.17
C TYR A 23 -43.38 -2.44 -2.12
N PRO A 24 -42.84 -1.20 -2.22
CA PRO A 24 -41.69 -0.95 -3.10
C PRO A 24 -40.42 -1.66 -2.58
N PHE A 25 -40.31 -1.84 -1.26
CA PHE A 25 -39.16 -2.52 -0.64
C PHE A 25 -39.13 -4.02 -0.95
N ILE A 26 -40.29 -4.68 -0.89
CA ILE A 26 -40.41 -6.12 -1.15
C ILE A 26 -40.19 -6.43 -2.65
N SER A 27 -40.62 -5.53 -3.54
CA SER A 27 -40.46 -5.70 -5.00
C SER A 27 -39.00 -5.61 -5.46
N VAL A 28 -38.18 -4.77 -4.81
CA VAL A 28 -36.75 -4.64 -5.13
C VAL A 28 -35.96 -5.89 -4.71
N CYS A 29 -36.34 -6.55 -3.60
CA CYS A 29 -35.67 -7.77 -3.14
C CYS A 29 -35.84 -8.97 -4.09
N LEU A 30 -36.99 -9.07 -4.79
CA LEU A 30 -37.28 -10.20 -5.69
C LEU A 30 -36.55 -10.08 -7.04
N ALA A 31 -36.01 -8.93 -7.40
CA ALA A 31 -35.35 -8.69 -8.68
C ALA A 31 -33.85 -9.08 -8.71
N GLN A 32 -33.25 -9.49 -7.58
CA GLN A 32 -31.79 -9.57 -7.45
C GLN A 32 -31.13 -10.92 -7.81
N THR A 33 -31.85 -11.90 -8.37
CA THR A 33 -31.27 -13.25 -8.58
C THR A 33 -31.25 -13.69 -10.03
N THR A 34 -30.41 -13.04 -10.84
CA THR A 34 -29.90 -13.65 -12.08
C THR A 34 -28.41 -13.36 -12.27
N GLN A 35 -27.57 -13.80 -11.32
CA GLN A 35 -26.14 -13.91 -11.63
C GLN A 35 -25.92 -15.14 -12.51
N GLN A 36 -25.78 -14.94 -13.81
CA GLN A 36 -25.30 -15.99 -14.70
C GLN A 36 -23.89 -16.41 -14.27
N PRO A 37 -23.56 -17.72 -14.27
CA PRO A 37 -22.20 -18.16 -14.01
C PRO A 37 -21.29 -17.58 -15.09
N ASN A 38 -20.42 -16.66 -14.69
CA ASN A 38 -19.50 -16.00 -15.60
C ASN A 38 -18.44 -17.03 -16.00
N VAL A 39 -18.49 -17.53 -17.24
CA VAL A 39 -17.51 -18.48 -17.77
C VAL A 39 -16.22 -17.69 -18.05
N LEU A 40 -15.34 -17.64 -17.06
CA LEU A 40 -14.05 -16.97 -17.16
C LEU A 40 -13.11 -17.79 -18.04
N LYS A 41 -12.43 -17.11 -18.97
CA LYS A 41 -11.35 -17.73 -19.76
C LYS A 41 -10.14 -17.97 -18.85
N LEU A 42 -9.35 -18.99 -19.18
CA LEU A 42 -8.14 -19.34 -18.44
C LEU A 42 -7.20 -18.13 -18.25
N ASP A 43 -7.02 -17.33 -19.29
CA ASP A 43 -6.15 -16.14 -19.25
C ASP A 43 -6.62 -15.13 -18.19
N GLN A 44 -7.94 -14.92 -18.07
CA GLN A 44 -8.50 -14.01 -17.06
C GLN A 44 -8.27 -14.53 -15.64
N ILE A 45 -8.34 -15.85 -15.46
CA ILE A 45 -8.06 -16.50 -14.17
C ILE A 45 -6.57 -16.35 -13.84
N LEU A 46 -5.67 -16.54 -14.81
CA LEU A 46 -4.23 -16.37 -14.61
C LEU A 46 -3.86 -14.92 -14.26
N GLU A 47 -4.40 -13.92 -14.97
CA GLU A 47 -4.19 -12.50 -14.65
C GLU A 47 -4.73 -12.16 -13.26
N GLN A 48 -5.91 -12.67 -12.90
CA GLN A 48 -6.45 -12.50 -11.56
C GLN A 48 -5.60 -13.19 -10.50
N MET A 49 -5.00 -14.35 -10.81
CA MET A 49 -4.10 -15.03 -9.87
C MET A 49 -2.79 -14.26 -9.66
N GLU A 50 -2.20 -13.69 -10.71
CA GLU A 50 -0.99 -12.87 -10.58
C GLU A 50 -1.22 -11.61 -9.74
N LEU A 51 -2.39 -10.98 -9.87
CA LEU A 51 -2.71 -9.75 -9.14
C LEU A 51 -3.13 -10.01 -7.68
N ASN A 52 -3.87 -11.08 -7.41
CA ASN A 52 -4.52 -11.28 -6.11
C ASN A 52 -3.73 -12.18 -5.14
N TYR A 53 -2.68 -12.88 -5.58
CA TYR A 53 -1.95 -13.83 -4.73
C TYR A 53 -0.57 -13.28 -4.33
N PRO A 54 -0.39 -12.81 -3.09
CA PRO A 54 0.88 -12.21 -2.64
C PRO A 54 2.06 -13.20 -2.63
N GLN A 55 1.78 -14.51 -2.58
CA GLN A 55 2.81 -15.55 -2.64
C GLN A 55 3.53 -15.57 -3.99
N LEU A 56 2.83 -15.31 -5.10
CA LEU A 56 3.47 -15.18 -6.42
C LEU A 56 4.39 -13.96 -6.47
N GLN A 57 3.95 -12.83 -5.92
CA GLN A 57 4.79 -11.62 -5.82
C GLN A 57 6.07 -11.88 -5.01
N GLN A 58 5.97 -12.59 -3.89
CA GLN A 58 7.14 -12.99 -3.08
C GLN A 58 8.11 -13.87 -3.87
N TYR A 59 7.59 -14.80 -4.67
CA TYR A 59 8.42 -15.64 -5.54
C TYR A 59 9.12 -14.81 -6.62
N ASP A 60 8.44 -13.83 -7.22
CA ASP A 60 9.04 -12.90 -8.17
C ASP A 60 10.16 -12.07 -7.54
N TYR A 61 9.97 -11.55 -6.33
CA TYR A 61 11.05 -10.87 -5.61
C TYR A 61 12.23 -11.79 -5.32
N SER A 62 11.98 -13.06 -5.00
CA SER A 62 13.04 -14.05 -4.78
C SER A 62 13.85 -14.29 -6.04
N LYS A 63 13.20 -14.42 -7.21
CA LYS A 63 13.86 -14.51 -8.52
C LYS A 63 14.67 -13.27 -8.84
N GLN A 64 14.13 -12.08 -8.62
CA GLN A 64 14.82 -10.80 -8.86
C GLN A 64 16.04 -10.66 -7.94
N ALA A 65 15.90 -10.99 -6.66
CA ALA A 65 17.01 -10.96 -5.71
C ALA A 65 18.12 -11.93 -6.10
N ALA A 66 17.79 -13.15 -6.56
CA ALA A 66 18.78 -14.09 -7.07
C ALA A 66 19.53 -13.53 -8.29
N LYS A 67 18.81 -12.95 -9.27
CA LYS A 67 19.41 -12.28 -10.42
C LYS A 67 20.34 -11.14 -10.01
N ALA A 68 19.90 -10.30 -9.08
CA ALA A 68 20.67 -9.17 -8.56
C ALA A 68 21.96 -9.62 -7.84
N ARG A 69 21.92 -10.73 -7.10
CA ARG A 69 23.12 -11.31 -6.46
C ARG A 69 24.11 -11.81 -7.49
N VAL A 70 23.64 -12.53 -8.52
CA VAL A 70 24.51 -13.05 -9.60
C VAL A 70 25.10 -11.90 -10.40
N SER A 71 24.32 -10.87 -10.73
CA SER A 71 24.83 -9.69 -11.43
C SER A 71 25.84 -8.93 -10.57
N GLY A 72 25.56 -8.75 -9.27
CA GLY A 72 26.46 -8.09 -8.33
C GLY A 72 27.79 -8.83 -8.13
N ALA A 73 27.76 -10.17 -8.11
CA ALA A 73 28.97 -10.99 -7.99
C ALA A 73 29.82 -11.00 -9.26
N ARG A 74 29.21 -10.85 -10.44
CA ARG A 74 29.93 -10.76 -11.72
C ARG A 74 30.40 -9.34 -12.03
N SER A 75 29.70 -8.32 -11.53
CA SER A 75 30.11 -6.94 -11.69
C SER A 75 31.27 -6.60 -10.77
N TRP A 76 32.20 -5.80 -11.25
CA TRP A 76 33.20 -5.20 -10.38
C TRP A 76 32.54 -4.16 -9.47
N MET A 77 33.13 -3.97 -8.29
CA MET A 77 32.63 -2.96 -7.37
C MET A 77 32.70 -1.57 -8.04
N PRO A 78 31.58 -0.85 -8.16
CA PRO A 78 31.57 0.46 -8.80
C PRO A 78 32.42 1.45 -7.97
N PRO A 79 33.02 2.47 -8.60
CA PRO A 79 33.67 3.53 -7.86
C PRO A 79 32.67 4.19 -6.92
N THR A 80 33.01 4.26 -5.63
CA THR A 80 32.18 4.83 -4.58
C THR A 80 32.76 6.17 -4.17
N ALA A 81 31.94 7.22 -4.17
CA ALA A 81 32.30 8.53 -3.64
C ALA A 81 31.62 8.73 -2.29
N THR A 82 32.39 9.05 -1.27
CA THR A 82 31.92 9.27 0.11
C THR A 82 32.20 10.72 0.49
N PHE A 83 31.23 11.38 1.10
CA PHE A 83 31.41 12.68 1.74
C PHE A 83 31.03 12.55 3.21
N GLY A 84 31.75 13.24 4.09
CA GLY A 84 31.48 13.14 5.52
C GLY A 84 32.17 14.21 6.32
N LEU A 85 31.84 14.25 7.61
CA LEU A 85 32.50 15.10 8.58
C LEU A 85 33.71 14.33 9.13
N SER A 86 34.86 14.97 9.17
CA SER A 86 36.11 14.39 9.69
C SER A 86 36.55 15.16 10.93
N ARG A 87 37.04 14.41 11.93
CA ARG A 87 37.66 14.96 13.15
C ARG A 87 36.80 15.98 13.91
N ILE A 88 35.48 15.81 13.94
CA ILE A 88 34.61 16.63 14.81
C ILE A 88 34.82 16.25 16.28
N PRO A 89 35.05 17.23 17.17
CA PRO A 89 35.25 16.95 18.59
C PRO A 89 33.97 16.45 19.26
N TYR A 90 34.11 15.57 20.26
CA TYR A 90 32.98 15.10 21.08
C TYR A 90 32.28 16.23 21.84
N ASN A 91 33.03 17.29 22.20
CA ASN A 91 32.49 18.49 22.81
C ASN A 91 32.38 19.62 21.77
N PRO A 92 31.16 20.07 21.41
CA PRO A 92 30.96 21.07 20.37
C PRO A 92 31.57 22.44 20.71
N LYS A 93 31.78 22.75 22.00
CA LYS A 93 32.42 24.00 22.44
C LYS A 93 33.89 24.10 22.03
N MET A 94 34.49 22.99 21.59
CA MET A 94 35.88 22.94 21.13
C MET A 94 36.05 23.37 19.66
N ILE A 95 34.95 23.53 18.91
CA ILE A 95 34.97 23.94 17.49
C ILE A 95 35.37 25.42 17.33
N ASP A 96 35.13 26.26 18.34
CA ASP A 96 35.47 27.68 18.27
C ASP A 96 36.81 28.01 18.96
N MET A 97 37.53 26.99 19.46
CA MET A 97 38.79 27.20 20.17
C MET A 97 39.96 27.38 19.18
N PRO A 98 40.79 28.44 19.33
CA PRO A 98 41.95 28.70 18.48
C PRO A 98 43.14 27.81 18.88
N LEU A 99 42.94 26.50 18.94
CA LEU A 99 44.03 25.54 19.04
C LEU A 99 44.36 24.99 17.65
N MET A 100 45.65 24.83 17.35
CA MET A 100 46.13 24.02 16.21
C MET A 100 45.59 22.56 16.21
N GLN A 101 44.88 22.15 17.27
CA GLN A 101 44.24 20.85 17.45
C GLN A 101 42.79 20.78 16.93
N ASN A 102 42.12 21.89 16.65
CA ASN A 102 40.81 21.84 16.01
C ASN A 102 40.97 21.62 14.49
N GLN A 103 41.10 20.35 14.10
CA GLN A 103 41.23 19.91 12.71
C GLN A 103 39.91 19.34 12.16
N SER A 104 38.78 19.81 12.69
CA SER A 104 37.47 19.43 12.19
C SER A 104 37.26 19.98 10.78
N GLY A 105 36.66 19.18 9.90
CA GLY A 105 36.48 19.57 8.52
C GLY A 105 35.64 18.59 7.72
N LEU A 106 35.48 18.89 6.44
CA LEU A 106 34.80 18.02 5.49
C LEU A 106 35.80 17.06 4.85
N MET A 107 35.37 15.82 4.67
CA MET A 107 36.11 14.78 3.96
C MET A 107 35.34 14.38 2.71
N ILE A 108 36.05 14.27 1.59
CA ILE A 108 35.55 13.71 0.34
C ILE A 108 36.55 12.62 -0.06
N ALA A 109 36.07 11.42 -0.33
CA ALA A 109 36.87 10.28 -0.71
C ALA A 109 36.24 9.59 -1.93
N VAL A 110 37.08 9.07 -2.83
CA VAL A 110 36.64 8.24 -3.95
C VAL A 110 37.42 6.93 -3.91
N GLU A 111 36.71 5.82 -3.80
CA GLU A 111 37.26 4.48 -3.67
C GLU A 111 36.87 3.64 -4.89
N GLN A 112 37.83 2.94 -5.49
CA GLN A 112 37.55 2.02 -6.59
C GLN A 112 38.33 0.72 -6.40
N MET A 113 37.71 -0.39 -6.77
CA MET A 113 38.37 -1.67 -6.85
C MET A 113 39.09 -1.78 -8.19
N ILE A 114 40.39 -2.08 -8.17
CA ILE A 114 41.18 -2.37 -9.37
C ILE A 114 41.50 -3.87 -9.37
N PRO A 115 40.91 -4.66 -10.28
CA PRO A 115 41.21 -6.09 -10.34
C PRO A 115 42.58 -6.33 -10.95
N ASN A 116 43.25 -7.36 -10.44
CA ASN A 116 44.49 -7.86 -11.01
C ASN A 116 44.17 -8.81 -12.19
N PRO A 117 44.95 -8.78 -13.29
CA PRO A 117 44.79 -9.71 -14.40
C PRO A 117 45.05 -11.17 -14.03
#